data_AF-H6C5A3-F1
#
_entry.id   AF-H6C5A3-F1
#
_cell.length_a   1.000
_cell.length_b   1.000
_cell.length_c   1.000
_cell.angle_alpha   90.00
_cell.angle_beta   90.00
_cell.angle_gamma   90.00
#
_symmetry.space_group_name_H-M   'P 1'
#
loop_
_entity.id
_entity.type
_entity.pdbx_description
1 polymer ?
#
loop_
_entity_poly.entity_id
_entity_poly.type
_entity_poly.pdbx_seq_one_letter_code
_entity_poly.pdbx_strand_id
1 'polypeptide(L)'
;MSITTPVTQLLGIQHPILLAGMGQTSGAPLAAAVSNAGGLGVIGGVGYTPRMLKEMIEELKVSLRHPSLPFGVDLLIPQVGGSARKTNIDYTRGTLDELVDIIIDGGAKLFVSAVGVAPQHIVTRLHRHGILYMNMVGHPKHVHKACQAGADIICAQGAEAGGHTGDTPTSVLIPACADLVKNYTSPLTGKPVQLVAAGGIYDGRGIAAMLMLGASAVWVGTRFVTAKESGAPEVAKRAIIEADFDSTIKSTIWTGRPLRALGTPYVRNWELNRQDEIKLLQARGIIPLQHELDKLEKAGGITEEIEDQSTLRYVYVYFDHLTYLKPYFDPPRRFQGISDLDDPLLPTALFMILSNESVQSDVISFLCIASPSRKPKR
;
A
#
# COMPACT_ATOMS: atom_id res chain seq x y z
N MET A 1 10.70 -1.33 22.63
CA MET A 1 9.43 -1.16 23.38
C MET A 1 8.29 -1.23 22.38
N SER A 2 7.26 -2.02 22.64
CA SER A 2 6.02 -2.05 21.87
C SER A 2 5.01 -1.04 22.44
N ILE A 3 4.24 -0.39 21.58
CA ILE A 3 3.11 0.46 21.98
C ILE A 3 1.85 -0.36 21.79
N THR A 4 1.11 -0.60 22.87
CA THR A 4 -0.17 -1.30 22.81
C THR A 4 -1.29 -0.32 22.47
N THR A 5 -1.97 -0.57 21.36
CA THR A 5 -3.18 0.12 20.93
C THR A 5 -4.33 -0.88 20.72
N PRO A 6 -5.58 -0.42 20.56
CA PRO A 6 -6.67 -1.30 20.19
C PRO A 6 -6.41 -2.12 18.92
N VAL A 7 -5.77 -1.53 17.90
CA VAL A 7 -5.45 -2.22 16.64
C VAL A 7 -4.34 -3.26 16.83
N THR A 8 -3.32 -3.00 17.66
CA THR A 8 -2.30 -4.03 17.95
C THR A 8 -2.90 -5.24 18.63
N GLN A 9 -3.84 -5.03 19.57
CA GLN A 9 -4.55 -6.12 20.25
C GLN A 9 -5.49 -6.87 19.29
N LEU A 10 -6.19 -6.13 18.44
CA LEU A 10 -7.15 -6.67 17.48
C LEU A 10 -6.47 -7.57 16.42
N LEU A 11 -5.30 -7.16 15.94
CA LEU A 11 -4.54 -7.87 14.91
C LEU A 11 -3.53 -8.87 15.46
N GLY A 12 -3.19 -8.80 16.76
CA GLY A 12 -2.15 -9.64 17.35
C GLY A 12 -0.73 -9.25 16.91
N ILE A 13 -0.47 -7.96 16.74
CA ILE A 13 0.82 -7.42 16.29
C ILE A 13 1.51 -6.61 17.40
N GLN A 14 2.82 -6.37 17.28
CA GLN A 14 3.63 -5.69 18.30
C GLN A 14 3.72 -4.18 18.06
N HIS A 15 3.70 -3.78 16.79
CA HIS A 15 3.82 -2.39 16.38
C HIS A 15 2.54 -1.93 15.68
N PRO A 16 2.02 -0.72 15.96
CA PRO A 16 0.81 -0.20 15.33
C PRO A 16 1.10 0.31 13.90
N ILE A 17 1.75 -0.53 13.09
CA ILE A 17 2.25 -0.23 11.75
C ILE A 17 1.79 -1.34 10.81
N LEU A 18 0.98 -0.97 9.83
CA LEU A 18 0.51 -1.81 8.76
C LEU A 18 1.23 -1.41 7.48
N LEU A 19 1.72 -2.39 6.72
CA LEU A 19 2.22 -2.19 5.37
C LEU A 19 1.04 -1.85 4.44
N ALA A 20 1.22 -0.86 3.56
CA ALA A 20 0.25 -0.60 2.53
C ALA A 20 0.23 -1.69 1.46
N GLY A 21 -0.97 -2.16 1.10
CA GLY A 21 -1.20 -2.98 -0.09
C GLY A 21 -0.93 -2.19 -1.38
N MET A 22 0.24 -2.41 -1.96
CA MET A 22 0.73 -1.74 -3.16
C MET A 22 1.01 -2.78 -4.24
N GLY A 23 0.22 -2.75 -5.33
CA GLY A 23 0.41 -3.65 -6.47
C GLY A 23 1.85 -3.74 -6.95
N GLN A 24 2.34 -4.96 -7.19
CA GLN A 24 3.72 -5.28 -7.59
C GLN A 24 4.83 -4.88 -6.60
N THR A 25 4.55 -4.00 -5.64
CA THR A 25 5.53 -3.50 -4.67
C THR A 25 5.49 -4.31 -3.38
N SER A 26 4.29 -4.53 -2.82
CA SER A 26 4.06 -5.29 -1.60
C SER A 26 3.65 -6.72 -1.90
N GLY A 27 4.54 -7.47 -2.56
CA GLY A 27 4.42 -8.92 -2.74
C GLY A 27 4.76 -9.70 -1.47
N ALA A 28 4.86 -11.02 -1.61
CA ALA A 28 5.14 -11.94 -0.50
C ALA A 28 6.39 -11.58 0.33
N PRO A 29 7.56 -11.24 -0.26
CA PRO A 29 8.76 -10.95 0.53
C PRO A 29 8.60 -9.74 1.47
N LEU A 30 8.08 -8.62 0.97
CA LEU A 30 7.89 -7.41 1.77
C LEU A 30 6.83 -7.61 2.86
N ALA A 31 5.70 -8.23 2.52
CA ALA A 31 4.64 -8.49 3.49
C ALA A 31 5.13 -9.43 4.60
N ALA A 32 5.81 -10.53 4.25
CA ALA A 32 6.40 -11.44 5.23
C ALA A 32 7.43 -10.72 6.12
N ALA A 33 8.31 -9.89 5.55
CA ALA A 33 9.30 -9.12 6.32
C ALA A 33 8.64 -8.18 7.35
N VAL A 34 7.56 -7.48 6.98
CA VAL A 34 6.83 -6.61 7.92
C VAL A 34 6.13 -7.40 9.03
N SER A 35 5.47 -8.52 8.70
CA SER A 35 4.85 -9.40 9.71
C SER A 35 5.90 -10.02 10.64
N ASN A 36 7.03 -10.46 10.10
CA ASN A 36 8.18 -10.93 10.86
C ASN A 36 8.76 -9.82 11.73
N ALA A 37 8.76 -8.56 11.31
CA ALA A 37 9.26 -7.47 12.13
C ALA A 37 8.28 -7.06 13.26
N GLY A 38 7.05 -7.59 13.26
CA GLY A 38 6.05 -7.37 14.31
C GLY A 38 4.99 -6.31 13.97
N GLY A 39 4.98 -5.81 12.73
CA GLY A 39 3.83 -5.09 12.17
C GLY A 39 2.84 -6.05 11.51
N LEU A 40 1.96 -5.52 10.67
CA LEU A 40 1.11 -6.33 9.78
C LEU A 40 1.56 -6.15 8.32
N GLY A 41 2.10 -7.20 7.73
CA GLY A 41 2.32 -7.28 6.28
C GLY A 41 1.00 -7.40 5.52
N VAL A 42 0.87 -6.69 4.40
CA VAL A 42 -0.32 -6.75 3.54
C VAL A 42 0.11 -6.93 2.09
N ILE A 43 -0.40 -7.97 1.44
CA ILE A 43 -0.20 -8.21 0.01
C ILE A 43 -1.06 -7.25 -0.80
N GLY A 44 -0.47 -6.60 -1.81
CA GLY A 44 -1.20 -5.76 -2.77
C GLY A 44 -1.69 -6.59 -3.95
N GLY A 45 -2.93 -7.07 -3.91
CA GLY A 45 -3.49 -8.03 -4.88
C GLY A 45 -4.16 -7.41 -6.11
N VAL A 46 -3.83 -6.17 -6.43
CA VAL A 46 -4.46 -5.48 -7.56
C VAL A 46 -4.12 -6.18 -8.89
N GLY A 47 -5.15 -6.55 -9.65
CA GLY A 47 -4.99 -7.23 -10.93
C GLY A 47 -4.52 -8.69 -10.84
N TYR A 48 -4.43 -9.26 -9.64
CA TYR A 48 -4.13 -10.68 -9.48
C TYR A 48 -5.28 -11.54 -9.97
N THR A 49 -4.92 -12.61 -10.68
CA THR A 49 -5.81 -13.75 -10.89
C THR A 49 -5.87 -14.59 -9.60
N PRO A 50 -6.90 -15.43 -9.43
CA PRO A 50 -6.98 -16.40 -8.33
C PRO A 50 -5.69 -17.20 -8.15
N ARG A 51 -5.13 -17.73 -9.24
CA ARG A 51 -3.85 -18.46 -9.22
C ARG A 51 -2.70 -17.62 -8.66
N MET A 52 -2.53 -16.40 -9.15
CA MET A 52 -1.45 -15.50 -8.70
C MET A 52 -1.60 -15.16 -7.21
N LEU A 53 -2.82 -14.86 -6.75
CA LEU A 53 -3.05 -14.55 -5.34
C LEU A 53 -2.74 -15.74 -4.44
N LYS A 54 -3.14 -16.95 -4.85
CA LYS A 54 -2.84 -18.19 -4.13
C LYS A 54 -1.32 -18.41 -4.01
N GLU A 55 -0.61 -18.33 -5.14
CA GLU A 55 0.87 -18.46 -5.18
C GLU A 55 1.54 -17.44 -4.25
N MET A 56 1.09 -16.17 -4.26
CA MET A 56 1.62 -15.12 -3.39
C MET A 56 1.36 -15.37 -1.90
N ILE A 57 0.18 -15.87 -1.53
CA ILE A 57 -0.11 -16.21 -0.12
C ILE A 57 0.74 -17.41 0.32
N GLU A 58 0.92 -18.42 -0.53
CA GLU A 58 1.76 -19.58 -0.24
C GLU A 58 3.23 -19.16 -0.03
N GLU A 59 3.79 -18.33 -0.90
CA GLU A 59 5.13 -17.78 -0.78
C GLU A 59 5.31 -16.94 0.50
N LEU A 60 4.31 -16.10 0.83
CA LEU A 60 4.32 -15.32 2.07
C LEU A 60 4.40 -16.24 3.27
N LYS A 61 3.57 -17.29 3.33
CA LYS A 61 3.50 -18.21 4.46
C LYS A 61 4.80 -18.98 4.67
N VAL A 62 5.48 -19.38 3.59
CA VAL A 62 6.82 -20.01 3.66
C VAL A 62 7.86 -19.04 4.24
N SER A 63 7.71 -17.73 3.98
CA SER A 63 8.65 -16.69 4.41
C SER A 63 8.38 -16.17 5.83
N LEU A 64 7.29 -16.59 6.48
CA LEU A 64 7.01 -16.22 7.87
C LEU A 64 7.90 -17.00 8.84
N ARG A 65 8.50 -16.30 9.81
CA ARG A 65 9.28 -16.94 10.89
C ARG A 65 8.43 -17.79 11.84
N HIS A 66 7.11 -17.59 11.82
CA HIS A 66 6.15 -18.38 12.58
C HIS A 66 4.80 -18.42 11.86
N PRO A 67 4.16 -19.59 11.70
CA PRO A 67 2.94 -19.74 10.90
C PRO A 67 1.73 -18.98 11.45
N SER A 68 1.74 -18.59 12.73
CA SER A 68 0.65 -17.82 13.34
C SER A 68 0.78 -16.30 13.16
N LEU A 69 1.83 -15.81 12.48
CA LEU A 69 1.99 -14.37 12.28
C LEU A 69 0.90 -13.86 11.34
N PRO A 70 0.23 -12.76 11.70
CA PRO A 70 -0.87 -12.24 10.90
C PRO A 70 -0.35 -11.56 9.64
N PHE A 71 -1.13 -11.65 8.57
CA PHE A 71 -0.96 -10.89 7.34
C PHE A 71 -2.33 -10.47 6.81
N GLY A 72 -2.35 -9.53 5.88
CA GLY A 72 -3.56 -9.12 5.18
C GLY A 72 -3.42 -9.18 3.66
N VAL A 73 -4.54 -8.95 2.97
CA VAL A 73 -4.60 -8.80 1.52
C VAL A 73 -5.47 -7.58 1.17
N ASP A 74 -4.97 -6.74 0.27
CA ASP A 74 -5.64 -5.55 -0.24
C ASP A 74 -6.05 -5.75 -1.70
N LEU A 75 -7.34 -5.55 -1.99
CA LEU A 75 -7.90 -5.54 -3.34
C LEU A 75 -8.55 -4.19 -3.65
N LEU A 76 -8.39 -3.74 -4.90
CA LEU A 76 -9.12 -2.60 -5.43
C LEU A 76 -10.48 -3.07 -5.95
N ILE A 77 -11.56 -2.60 -5.33
CA ILE A 77 -12.94 -2.97 -5.67
C ILE A 77 -13.80 -1.73 -5.95
N PRO A 78 -13.47 -0.93 -6.99
CA PRO A 78 -14.27 0.24 -7.35
C PRO A 78 -15.70 -0.17 -7.68
N GLN A 79 -16.66 0.68 -7.35
CA GLN A 79 -18.02 0.52 -7.86
C GLN A 79 -18.02 0.62 -9.39
N VAL A 80 -18.62 -0.36 -10.07
CA VAL A 80 -18.83 -0.38 -11.52
C VAL A 80 -20.33 -0.21 -11.81
N GLY A 81 -20.66 0.54 -12.87
CA GLY A 81 -22.04 0.81 -13.27
C GLY A 81 -22.78 1.83 -12.37
N GLY A 82 -24.04 2.11 -12.72
CA GLY A 82 -24.87 3.08 -12.01
C GLY A 82 -24.26 4.49 -12.00
N SER A 83 -24.09 5.07 -10.81
CA SER A 83 -23.49 6.40 -10.60
C SER A 83 -21.95 6.40 -10.56
N ALA A 84 -21.31 5.27 -10.89
CA ALA A 84 -19.86 5.18 -10.97
C ALA A 84 -19.27 6.11 -12.04
N ARG A 85 -17.98 6.44 -11.89
CA ARG A 85 -17.22 7.09 -12.97
C ARG A 85 -17.20 6.16 -14.19
N LYS A 86 -17.38 6.74 -15.38
CA LYS A 86 -17.38 5.98 -16.65
C LYS A 86 -16.06 5.25 -16.92
N THR A 87 -14.98 5.71 -16.30
CA THR A 87 -13.64 5.11 -16.39
C THR A 87 -13.41 3.97 -15.40
N ASN A 88 -14.37 3.67 -14.52
CA ASN A 88 -14.21 2.57 -13.56
C ASN A 88 -14.27 1.22 -14.28
N ILE A 89 -13.32 0.36 -13.97
CA ILE A 89 -13.27 -1.03 -14.39
C ILE A 89 -13.26 -1.93 -13.17
N ASP A 90 -13.74 -3.17 -13.34
CA ASP A 90 -13.59 -4.21 -12.33
C ASP A 90 -12.17 -4.81 -12.42
N TYR A 91 -11.33 -4.48 -11.44
CA TYR A 91 -9.97 -5.01 -11.37
C TYR A 91 -9.89 -6.50 -11.01
N THR A 92 -11.00 -7.09 -10.55
CA THR A 92 -11.09 -8.53 -10.25
C THR A 92 -11.60 -9.34 -11.45
N ARG A 93 -12.05 -8.68 -12.53
CA ARG A 93 -12.55 -9.33 -13.76
C ARG A 93 -13.62 -10.40 -13.48
N GLY A 94 -14.51 -10.14 -12.54
CA GLY A 94 -15.57 -11.06 -12.12
C GLY A 94 -15.13 -12.19 -11.20
N THR A 95 -13.89 -12.19 -10.69
CA THR A 95 -13.35 -13.26 -9.83
C THR A 95 -13.27 -12.89 -8.34
N LEU A 96 -13.94 -11.81 -7.91
CA LEU A 96 -13.89 -11.33 -6.53
C LEU A 96 -14.25 -12.42 -5.50
N ASP A 97 -15.29 -13.21 -5.76
CA ASP A 97 -15.69 -14.31 -4.87
C ASP A 97 -14.57 -15.35 -4.68
N GLU A 98 -13.94 -15.79 -5.76
CA GLU A 98 -12.86 -16.78 -5.73
C GLU A 98 -11.59 -16.23 -5.05
N LEU A 99 -11.26 -14.96 -5.32
CA LEU A 99 -10.17 -14.26 -4.63
C LEU A 99 -10.41 -14.21 -3.12
N VAL A 100 -11.65 -13.97 -2.69
CA VAL A 100 -12.01 -13.95 -1.26
C VAL A 100 -11.93 -15.34 -0.64
N ASP A 101 -12.36 -16.39 -1.36
CA ASP A 101 -12.22 -17.77 -0.87
C ASP A 101 -10.73 -18.13 -0.67
N ILE A 102 -9.85 -17.73 -1.61
CA ILE A 102 -8.40 -17.92 -1.47
C ILE A 102 -7.82 -17.15 -0.28
N ILE A 103 -8.30 -15.93 -0.01
CA ILE A 103 -7.88 -15.12 1.15
C ILE A 103 -8.28 -15.83 2.46
N ILE A 104 -9.48 -16.42 2.48
CA ILE A 104 -10.01 -17.18 3.61
C ILE A 104 -9.19 -18.45 3.85
N ASP A 105 -9.04 -19.29 2.83
CA ASP A 105 -8.28 -20.54 2.89
C ASP A 105 -6.80 -20.29 3.21
N GLY A 106 -6.27 -19.15 2.76
CA GLY A 106 -4.94 -18.67 3.06
C GLY A 106 -4.70 -18.40 4.54
N GLY A 107 -5.75 -18.11 5.30
CA GLY A 107 -5.69 -17.75 6.72
C GLY A 107 -5.35 -16.27 6.96
N ALA A 108 -5.71 -15.38 6.02
CA ALA A 108 -5.46 -13.95 6.19
C ALA A 108 -6.21 -13.40 7.42
N LYS A 109 -5.58 -12.48 8.15
CA LYS A 109 -6.19 -11.84 9.31
C LYS A 109 -7.03 -10.61 8.94
N LEU A 110 -6.68 -9.96 7.82
CA LEU A 110 -7.24 -8.70 7.37
C LEU A 110 -7.51 -8.71 5.86
N PHE A 111 -8.73 -8.37 5.47
CA PHE A 111 -9.09 -8.00 4.11
C PHE A 111 -9.21 -6.47 4.01
N VAL A 112 -8.59 -5.89 2.99
CA VAL A 112 -8.64 -4.44 2.73
C VAL A 112 -9.36 -4.18 1.41
N SER A 113 -10.36 -3.30 1.46
CA SER A 113 -11.03 -2.75 0.29
C SER A 113 -10.50 -1.35 0.01
N ALA A 114 -9.74 -1.22 -1.07
CA ALA A 114 -9.32 0.06 -1.61
C ALA A 114 -10.29 0.55 -2.71
N VAL A 115 -10.35 1.88 -2.89
CA VAL A 115 -11.06 2.60 -3.98
C VAL A 115 -12.60 2.48 -3.99
N GLY A 116 -13.16 1.44 -3.37
CA GLY A 116 -14.60 1.22 -3.21
C GLY A 116 -14.94 0.58 -1.86
N VAL A 117 -16.18 0.11 -1.74
CA VAL A 117 -16.72 -0.55 -0.54
C VAL A 117 -17.09 -1.97 -0.94
N ALA A 118 -16.71 -2.94 -0.11
CA ALA A 118 -16.99 -4.34 -0.38
C ALA A 118 -18.49 -4.63 -0.38
N PRO A 119 -19.00 -5.46 -1.32
CA PRO A 119 -20.38 -5.92 -1.27
C PRO A 119 -20.70 -6.62 0.05
N GLN A 120 -21.94 -6.49 0.54
CA GLN A 120 -22.34 -7.04 1.84
C GLN A 120 -22.12 -8.55 1.96
N HIS A 121 -22.30 -9.31 0.88
CA HIS A 121 -22.09 -10.76 0.87
C HIS A 121 -20.60 -11.12 1.07
N ILE A 122 -19.67 -10.29 0.58
CA ILE A 122 -18.22 -10.43 0.81
C ILE A 122 -17.92 -10.21 2.28
N VAL A 123 -18.38 -9.09 2.85
CA VAL A 123 -18.14 -8.76 4.27
C VAL A 123 -18.72 -9.83 5.20
N THR A 124 -19.94 -10.28 4.92
CA THR A 124 -20.59 -11.36 5.69
C THR A 124 -19.78 -12.65 5.65
N ARG A 125 -19.25 -13.02 4.47
CA ARG A 125 -18.41 -14.23 4.31
C ARG A 125 -17.07 -14.09 5.03
N LEU A 126 -16.42 -12.93 4.97
CA LEU A 126 -15.17 -12.65 5.71
C LEU A 126 -15.38 -12.80 7.22
N HIS A 127 -16.45 -12.19 7.75
CA HIS A 127 -16.76 -12.21 9.18
C HIS A 127 -17.11 -13.61 9.70
N ARG A 128 -17.79 -14.45 8.91
CA ARG A 128 -18.04 -15.86 9.25
C ARG A 128 -16.75 -16.66 9.49
N HIS A 129 -15.64 -16.23 8.87
CA HIS A 129 -14.33 -16.85 9.02
C HIS A 129 -13.38 -16.05 9.93
N GLY A 130 -13.90 -15.05 10.66
CA GLY A 130 -13.12 -14.27 11.61
C GLY A 130 -12.10 -13.29 10.98
N ILE A 131 -12.24 -13.00 9.68
CA ILE A 131 -11.36 -12.07 8.95
C ILE A 131 -11.89 -10.65 9.13
N LEU A 132 -11.00 -9.75 9.56
CA LEU A 132 -11.34 -8.34 9.73
C LEU A 132 -11.50 -7.67 8.37
N TYR A 133 -12.48 -6.79 8.26
CA TYR A 133 -12.69 -5.96 7.09
C TYR A 133 -12.22 -4.52 7.37
N MET A 134 -11.23 -4.06 6.62
CA MET A 134 -10.82 -2.66 6.58
C MET A 134 -11.23 -2.00 5.27
N ASN A 135 -11.82 -0.81 5.36
CA ASN A 135 -12.16 -0.02 4.17
C ASN A 135 -11.37 1.29 4.13
N MET A 136 -10.81 1.62 2.97
CA MET A 136 -10.12 2.90 2.77
C MET A 136 -11.11 4.05 2.51
N VAL A 137 -10.83 5.22 3.10
CA VAL A 137 -11.62 6.44 2.90
C VAL A 137 -10.69 7.65 2.67
N GLY A 138 -10.99 8.47 1.66
CA GLY A 138 -10.31 9.75 1.40
C GLY A 138 -11.12 11.00 1.82
N HIS A 139 -12.28 10.82 2.45
CA HIS A 139 -13.17 11.90 2.88
C HIS A 139 -14.06 11.45 4.05
N PRO A 140 -14.35 12.30 5.05
CA PRO A 140 -15.14 11.91 6.23
C PRO A 140 -16.51 11.30 5.89
N LYS A 141 -17.22 11.87 4.91
CA LYS A 141 -18.51 11.34 4.41
C LYS A 141 -18.51 9.86 4.01
N HIS A 142 -17.36 9.28 3.67
CA HIS A 142 -17.28 7.87 3.25
C HIS A 142 -17.33 6.91 4.45
N VAL A 143 -17.04 7.38 5.67
CA VAL A 143 -17.02 6.57 6.90
C VAL A 143 -18.38 5.89 7.11
N HIS A 144 -19.48 6.64 7.02
CA HIS A 144 -20.82 6.10 7.22
C HIS A 144 -21.12 4.91 6.30
N LYS A 145 -20.88 5.05 4.99
CA LYS A 145 -21.14 3.98 4.02
C LYS A 145 -20.27 2.74 4.27
N ALA A 146 -19.00 2.94 4.62
CA ALA A 146 -18.10 1.83 4.94
C ALA A 146 -18.52 1.09 6.22
N CYS A 147 -18.90 1.82 7.27
CA CYS A 147 -19.39 1.21 8.52
C CYS A 147 -20.73 0.51 8.33
N GLN A 148 -21.65 1.05 7.53
CA GLN A 148 -22.91 0.39 7.17
C GLN A 148 -22.69 -0.93 6.41
N ALA A 149 -21.63 -1.01 5.61
CA ALA A 149 -21.22 -2.26 4.96
C ALA A 149 -20.54 -3.25 5.93
N GLY A 150 -20.26 -2.87 7.17
CA GLY A 150 -19.68 -3.71 8.20
C GLY A 150 -18.16 -3.55 8.39
N ALA A 151 -17.56 -2.41 8.02
CA ALA A 151 -16.14 -2.19 8.28
C ALA A 151 -15.80 -2.29 9.78
N ASP A 152 -14.79 -3.08 10.10
CA ASP A 152 -14.23 -3.20 11.45
C ASP A 152 -13.15 -2.14 11.71
N ILE A 153 -12.48 -1.74 10.63
CA ILE A 153 -11.42 -0.74 10.61
C ILE A 153 -11.68 0.22 9.45
N ILE A 154 -11.54 1.52 9.70
CA ILE A 154 -11.47 2.55 8.67
C ILE A 154 -10.01 2.94 8.48
N CYS A 155 -9.51 2.86 7.25
CA CYS A 155 -8.23 3.41 6.87
C CYS A 155 -8.45 4.80 6.25
N ALA A 156 -8.21 5.86 7.02
CA ALA A 156 -8.35 7.23 6.54
C ALA A 156 -7.06 7.69 5.86
N GLN A 157 -7.13 7.95 4.56
CA GLN A 157 -6.00 8.27 3.70
C GLN A 157 -6.03 9.74 3.28
N GLY A 158 -5.09 10.52 3.81
CA GLY A 158 -4.93 11.93 3.45
C GLY A 158 -4.37 12.14 2.05
N ALA A 159 -4.56 13.36 1.55
CA ALA A 159 -4.15 13.80 0.20
C ALA A 159 -2.64 13.69 -0.09
N GLU A 160 -1.83 13.58 0.96
CA GLU A 160 -0.39 13.39 0.94
C GLU A 160 0.01 11.96 0.52
N ALA A 161 -0.91 10.99 0.61
CA ALA A 161 -0.61 9.60 0.25
C ALA A 161 -0.27 9.44 -1.25
N GLY A 162 0.71 8.58 -1.55
CA GLY A 162 0.98 8.09 -2.90
C GLY A 162 -0.12 7.17 -3.41
N GLY A 163 -0.20 7.01 -4.73
CA GLY A 163 -1.24 6.19 -5.36
C GLY A 163 -2.60 6.87 -5.36
N HIS A 164 -3.68 6.09 -5.47
CA HIS A 164 -5.05 6.63 -5.43
C HIS A 164 -5.29 7.33 -4.09
N THR A 165 -5.73 8.59 -4.14
CA THR A 165 -5.90 9.41 -2.94
C THR A 165 -7.03 10.43 -3.11
N GLY A 166 -7.48 11.02 -2.00
CA GLY A 166 -8.44 12.12 -1.97
C GLY A 166 -7.79 13.50 -1.96
N ASP A 167 -8.59 14.52 -1.65
CA ASP A 167 -8.14 15.92 -1.56
C ASP A 167 -8.02 16.44 -0.12
N THR A 168 -8.58 15.71 0.85
CA THR A 168 -8.55 16.11 2.27
C THR A 168 -7.16 15.89 2.87
N PRO A 169 -6.48 16.91 3.41
CA PRO A 169 -5.16 16.74 4.06
C PRO A 169 -5.22 15.80 5.26
N THR A 170 -4.16 15.04 5.53
CA THR A 170 -4.07 14.10 6.66
C THR A 170 -4.42 14.77 7.99
N SER A 171 -3.89 15.97 8.26
CA SER A 171 -4.13 16.71 9.50
C SER A 171 -5.60 17.09 9.75
N VAL A 172 -6.42 17.15 8.69
CA VAL A 172 -7.86 17.45 8.76
C VAL A 172 -8.67 16.15 8.72
N LEU A 173 -8.28 15.20 7.88
CA LEU A 173 -9.03 13.98 7.65
C LEU A 173 -9.03 13.05 8.88
N ILE A 174 -7.86 12.86 9.51
CA ILE A 174 -7.71 11.90 10.61
C ILE A 174 -8.60 12.24 11.81
N PRO A 175 -8.56 13.44 12.41
CA PRO A 175 -9.41 13.74 13.56
C PRO A 175 -10.91 13.71 13.21
N ALA A 176 -11.29 14.18 12.01
CA ALA A 176 -12.68 14.12 11.56
C ALA A 176 -13.19 12.66 11.44
N CYS A 177 -12.37 11.76 10.89
CA CYS A 177 -12.71 10.34 10.84
C CYS A 177 -12.71 9.70 12.24
N ALA A 178 -11.79 10.11 13.14
CA ALA A 178 -11.71 9.60 14.51
C ALA A 178 -12.99 9.87 15.30
N ASP A 179 -13.59 11.05 15.12
CA ASP A 179 -14.86 11.37 15.76
C ASP A 179 -16.03 10.61 15.15
N LEU A 180 -16.02 10.40 13.83
CA LEU A 180 -17.08 9.66 13.15
C LEU A 180 -17.12 8.17 13.53
N VAL A 181 -15.96 7.49 13.58
CA VAL A 181 -15.91 6.03 13.84
C VAL A 181 -16.42 5.65 15.23
N LYS A 182 -16.37 6.56 16.22
CA LYS A 182 -16.91 6.36 17.57
C LYS A 182 -18.41 6.04 17.58
N ASN A 183 -19.14 6.44 16.53
CA ASN A 183 -20.57 6.20 16.40
C ASN A 183 -20.92 4.81 15.85
N TYR A 184 -19.91 3.98 15.55
CA TYR A 184 -20.11 2.69 14.91
C TYR A 184 -19.44 1.58 15.72
N THR A 185 -20.11 0.43 15.74
CA THR A 185 -19.63 -0.80 16.35
C THR A 185 -19.32 -1.80 15.24
N SER A 186 -18.14 -2.41 15.30
CA SER A 186 -17.74 -3.50 14.41
C SER A 186 -18.68 -4.70 14.62
N PRO A 187 -19.32 -5.22 13.56
CA PRO A 187 -20.22 -6.36 13.68
C PRO A 187 -19.46 -7.66 14.00
N LEU A 188 -18.17 -7.77 13.63
CA LEU A 188 -17.35 -8.94 13.96
C LEU A 188 -16.90 -8.94 15.43
N THR A 189 -16.52 -7.78 15.97
CA THR A 189 -15.85 -7.71 17.28
C THR A 189 -16.75 -7.25 18.41
N GLY A 190 -17.91 -6.64 18.11
CA GLY A 190 -18.78 -6.00 19.10
C GLY A 190 -18.16 -4.77 19.78
N LYS A 191 -17.01 -4.27 19.29
CA LYS A 191 -16.27 -3.12 19.82
C LYS A 191 -16.36 -1.92 18.87
N PRO A 192 -16.00 -0.71 19.31
CA PRO A 192 -15.95 0.45 18.42
C PRO A 192 -15.11 0.18 17.16
N VAL A 193 -15.57 0.67 16.01
CA VAL A 193 -14.80 0.63 14.77
C VAL A 193 -13.48 1.38 14.97
N GLN A 194 -12.37 0.77 14.53
CA GLN A 194 -11.05 1.35 14.72
C GLN A 194 -10.64 2.25 13.56
N LEU A 195 -9.76 3.22 13.84
CA LEU A 195 -9.18 4.10 12.83
C LEU A 195 -7.71 3.76 12.62
N VAL A 196 -7.32 3.64 11.35
CA VAL A 196 -5.93 3.57 10.88
C VAL A 196 -5.66 4.80 10.01
N ALA A 197 -4.57 5.50 10.26
CA ALA A 197 -4.20 6.70 9.50
C ALA A 197 -3.23 6.37 8.36
N ALA A 198 -3.42 6.98 7.19
CA ALA A 198 -2.55 6.84 6.03
C ALA A 198 -2.26 8.21 5.38
N GLY A 199 -1.08 8.34 4.78
CA GLY A 199 -0.66 9.53 4.01
C GLY A 199 0.29 10.45 4.77
N GLY A 200 1.48 10.68 4.18
CA GLY A 200 2.51 11.56 4.75
C GLY A 200 3.27 10.98 5.96
N ILE A 201 3.07 9.72 6.31
CA ILE A 201 3.68 9.08 7.48
C ILE A 201 4.93 8.33 7.04
N TYR A 202 6.09 8.82 7.44
CA TYR A 202 7.37 8.24 7.06
C TYR A 202 8.37 8.15 8.21
N ASP A 203 8.03 8.49 9.45
CA ASP A 203 8.91 8.30 10.61
C ASP A 203 8.12 8.22 11.94
N GLY A 204 8.84 8.11 13.06
CA GLY A 204 8.24 8.04 14.39
C GLY A 204 7.43 9.29 14.78
N ARG A 205 7.77 10.48 14.25
CA ARG A 205 7.01 11.72 14.50
C ARG A 205 5.65 11.62 13.82
N GLY A 206 5.61 11.14 12.57
CA GLY A 206 4.37 10.86 11.86
C GLY A 206 3.47 9.88 12.62
N ILE A 207 4.05 8.79 13.14
CA ILE A 207 3.29 7.81 13.94
C ILE A 207 2.71 8.48 15.19
N ALA A 208 3.54 9.18 15.97
CA ALA A 208 3.10 9.85 17.18
C ALA A 208 1.97 10.87 16.90
N ALA A 209 2.11 11.67 15.83
CA ALA A 209 1.09 12.62 15.41
C ALA A 209 -0.25 11.93 15.11
N MET A 210 -0.23 10.82 14.36
CA MET A 210 -1.47 10.11 13.99
C MET A 210 -2.17 9.49 15.20
N LEU A 211 -1.41 8.94 16.15
CA LEU A 211 -1.97 8.43 17.40
C LEU A 211 -2.62 9.56 18.23
N MET A 212 -1.99 10.74 18.28
CA MET A 212 -2.56 11.92 18.95
C MET A 212 -3.82 12.45 18.26
N LEU A 213 -3.93 12.29 16.94
CA LEU A 213 -5.13 12.65 16.16
C LEU A 213 -6.26 11.60 16.25
N GLY A 214 -6.09 10.55 17.07
CA GLY A 214 -7.13 9.58 17.37
C GLY A 214 -7.09 8.29 16.53
N ALA A 215 -6.03 8.07 15.75
CA ALA A 215 -5.81 6.77 15.11
C ALA A 215 -5.26 5.75 16.11
N SER A 216 -5.56 4.47 15.89
CA SER A 216 -5.04 3.34 16.67
C SER A 216 -3.85 2.67 16.00
N ALA A 217 -3.58 2.96 14.72
CA ALA A 217 -2.38 2.53 14.00
C ALA A 217 -2.15 3.37 12.74
N VAL A 218 -1.03 3.13 12.06
CA VAL A 218 -0.70 3.75 10.78
C VAL A 218 -0.59 2.74 9.65
N TRP A 219 -0.91 3.19 8.44
CA TRP A 219 -0.77 2.46 7.18
C TRP A 219 0.25 3.18 6.31
N VAL A 220 1.40 2.54 6.09
CA VAL A 220 2.60 3.17 5.52
C VAL A 220 2.90 2.58 4.15
N GLY A 221 3.00 3.45 3.14
CA GLY A 221 3.30 3.07 1.75
C GLY A 221 4.69 3.49 1.31
N THR A 222 4.86 4.75 0.91
CA THR A 222 6.08 5.28 0.27
C THR A 222 7.40 4.86 0.92
N ARG A 223 7.50 4.87 2.25
CA ARG A 223 8.72 4.45 2.97
C ARG A 223 9.05 2.96 2.78
N PHE A 224 8.06 2.09 2.65
CA PHE A 224 8.27 0.68 2.40
C PHE A 224 8.60 0.36 0.94
N VAL A 225 8.33 1.28 0.01
CA VAL A 225 8.74 1.10 -1.41
C VAL A 225 10.25 0.96 -1.51
N THR A 226 11.01 1.68 -0.69
CA THR A 226 12.48 1.68 -0.67
C THR A 226 13.09 0.56 0.19
N ALA A 227 12.28 -0.36 0.72
CA ALA A 227 12.78 -1.52 1.46
C ALA A 227 13.53 -2.49 0.52
N LYS A 228 14.45 -3.29 1.06
CA LYS A 228 15.19 -4.30 0.28
C LYS A 228 14.25 -5.36 -0.29
N GLU A 229 13.26 -5.74 0.51
CA GLU A 229 12.26 -6.78 0.24
C GLU A 229 11.15 -6.30 -0.70
N SER A 230 11.09 -5.01 -1.00
CA SER A 230 10.12 -4.43 -1.93
C SER A 230 10.37 -4.88 -3.36
N GLY A 231 9.30 -5.30 -4.04
CA GLY A 231 9.31 -5.66 -5.47
C GLY A 231 9.41 -4.45 -6.41
N ALA A 232 9.48 -3.23 -5.88
CA ALA A 232 9.66 -2.04 -6.70
C ALA A 232 11.02 -2.06 -7.43
N PRO A 233 11.08 -1.64 -8.70
CA PRO A 233 12.35 -1.50 -9.42
C PRO A 233 13.28 -0.49 -8.77
N GLU A 234 14.59 -0.71 -8.89
CA GLU A 234 15.60 0.14 -8.25
C GLU A 234 15.55 1.60 -8.73
N VAL A 235 15.14 1.86 -9.98
CA VAL A 235 14.90 3.22 -10.47
C VAL A 235 13.75 3.91 -9.73
N ALA A 236 12.68 3.18 -9.37
CA ALA A 236 11.58 3.73 -8.57
C ALA A 236 12.05 4.05 -7.14
N LYS A 237 12.85 3.16 -6.55
CA LYS A 237 13.41 3.36 -5.21
C LYS A 237 14.31 4.60 -5.18
N ARG A 238 15.22 4.74 -6.14
CA ARG A 238 16.08 5.93 -6.29
C ARG A 238 15.27 7.20 -6.47
N ALA A 239 14.27 7.19 -7.35
CA ALA A 239 13.43 8.37 -7.57
C ALA A 239 12.65 8.79 -6.32
N ILE A 240 12.27 7.86 -5.44
CA ILE A 240 11.66 8.19 -4.13
C ILE A 240 12.70 8.77 -3.16
N ILE A 241 13.92 8.24 -3.16
CA ILE A 241 15.01 8.73 -2.30
C ILE A 241 15.44 10.14 -2.70
N GLU A 242 15.46 10.43 -4.00
CA GLU A 242 15.85 11.72 -4.58
C GLU A 242 14.70 12.75 -4.59
N ALA A 243 13.46 12.34 -4.32
CA ALA A 243 12.31 13.22 -4.34
C ALA A 243 12.35 14.28 -3.22
N ASP A 244 11.93 15.49 -3.56
CA ASP A 244 11.74 16.61 -2.64
C ASP A 244 10.24 17.02 -2.59
N PHE A 245 9.91 18.07 -1.83
CA PHE A 245 8.55 18.51 -1.58
C PHE A 245 7.72 18.77 -2.85
N ASP A 246 8.36 19.21 -3.93
CA ASP A 246 7.72 19.54 -5.20
C ASP A 246 7.73 18.40 -6.22
N SER A 247 8.34 17.26 -5.90
CA SER A 247 8.57 16.16 -6.86
C SER A 247 7.31 15.37 -7.22
N THR A 248 6.20 15.56 -6.51
CA THR A 248 4.96 14.80 -6.75
C THR A 248 3.86 15.66 -7.35
N ILE A 249 2.96 15.01 -8.09
CA ILE A 249 1.77 15.63 -8.66
C ILE A 249 0.57 14.71 -8.49
N LYS A 250 -0.62 15.29 -8.32
CA LYS A 250 -1.87 14.55 -8.41
C LYS A 250 -2.40 14.65 -9.83
N SER A 251 -2.79 13.53 -10.40
CA SER A 251 -3.36 13.46 -11.74
C SER A 251 -4.45 12.39 -11.80
N THR A 252 -5.26 12.43 -12.85
CA THR A 252 -6.29 11.43 -13.14
C THR A 252 -6.01 10.63 -14.42
N ILE A 253 -4.89 10.88 -15.10
CA ILE A 253 -4.62 10.33 -16.44
C ILE A 253 -4.52 8.81 -16.50
N TRP A 254 -4.14 8.15 -15.40
CA TRP A 254 -3.96 6.68 -15.36
C TRP A 254 -5.25 5.90 -15.20
N THR A 255 -6.25 6.43 -14.48
CA THR A 255 -7.45 5.64 -14.08
C THR A 255 -8.76 6.44 -14.06
N GLY A 256 -8.72 7.74 -14.37
CA GLY A 256 -9.85 8.65 -14.17
C GLY A 256 -10.18 8.96 -12.71
N ARG A 257 -9.34 8.49 -11.77
CA ARG A 257 -9.42 8.76 -10.34
C ARG A 257 -8.18 9.52 -9.86
N PRO A 258 -8.32 10.45 -8.90
CA PRO A 258 -7.18 11.21 -8.39
C PRO A 258 -6.13 10.31 -7.78
N LEU A 259 -4.89 10.64 -8.09
CA LEU A 259 -3.77 9.75 -7.91
C LEU A 259 -2.47 10.54 -7.80
N ARG A 260 -1.70 10.30 -6.74
CA ARG A 260 -0.41 10.95 -6.55
C ARG A 260 0.73 10.06 -7.05
N ALA A 261 1.59 10.61 -7.88
CA ALA A 261 2.80 9.98 -8.39
C ALA A 261 3.92 11.03 -8.55
N LEU A 262 5.08 10.62 -9.04
CA LEU A 262 6.14 11.53 -9.42
C LEU A 262 5.68 12.45 -10.57
N GLY A 263 5.97 13.74 -10.44
CA GLY A 263 5.64 14.76 -11.42
C GLY A 263 6.75 14.89 -12.45
N THR A 264 6.83 13.93 -13.38
CA THR A 264 7.73 14.01 -14.54
C THR A 264 7.29 15.15 -15.48
N PRO A 265 8.17 15.65 -16.37
CA PRO A 265 7.77 16.63 -17.38
C PRO A 265 6.53 16.19 -18.19
N TYR A 266 6.47 14.92 -18.55
CA TYR A 266 5.32 14.32 -19.23
C TYR A 266 4.01 14.42 -18.41
N VAL A 267 4.01 13.99 -17.14
CA VAL A 267 2.80 14.04 -16.30
C VAL A 267 2.41 15.48 -15.98
N ARG A 268 3.38 16.38 -15.78
CA ARG A 268 3.12 17.80 -15.59
C ARG A 268 2.50 18.44 -16.82
N ASN A 269 2.93 18.07 -18.02
CA ASN A 269 2.32 18.58 -19.24
C ASN A 269 0.82 18.24 -19.33
N TRP A 270 0.44 17.02 -18.93
CA TRP A 270 -0.97 16.64 -18.82
C TRP A 270 -1.76 17.53 -17.86
N GLU A 271 -1.24 17.75 -16.66
CA GLU A 271 -1.95 18.48 -15.61
C GLU A 271 -1.87 20.02 -15.74
N LEU A 272 -0.89 20.55 -16.46
CA LEU A 272 -0.68 21.99 -16.61
C LEU A 272 -1.19 22.54 -17.95
N ASN A 273 -1.14 21.75 -19.02
CA ASN A 273 -1.42 22.24 -20.37
C ASN A 273 -2.57 21.51 -21.09
N ARG A 274 -3.06 20.39 -20.54
CA ARG A 274 -4.02 19.49 -21.25
C ARG A 274 -5.27 19.15 -20.43
N GLN A 275 -5.67 20.00 -19.48
CA GLN A 275 -6.78 19.68 -18.57
C GLN A 275 -8.12 19.51 -19.32
N ASP A 276 -8.34 20.24 -20.41
CA ASP A 276 -9.57 20.11 -21.19
C ASP A 276 -9.62 18.79 -21.98
N GLU A 277 -8.48 18.28 -22.43
CA GLU A 277 -8.38 16.95 -23.05
C GLU A 277 -8.67 15.84 -22.02
N ILE A 278 -8.13 15.96 -20.80
CA ILE A 278 -8.44 15.05 -19.68
C ILE A 278 -9.95 14.99 -19.46
N LYS A 279 -10.61 16.15 -19.31
CA LYS A 279 -12.07 16.24 -19.10
C LYS A 279 -12.84 15.59 -20.25
N LEU A 280 -12.49 15.90 -21.50
CA LEU A 280 -13.16 15.39 -22.69
C LEU A 280 -13.06 13.86 -22.80
N LEU A 281 -11.87 13.30 -22.57
CA LEU A 281 -11.65 11.85 -22.62
C LEU A 281 -12.41 11.14 -21.51
N GLN A 282 -12.31 11.62 -20.27
CA GLN A 282 -12.97 10.98 -19.13
C GLN A 282 -14.50 11.10 -19.18
N ALA A 283 -15.05 12.21 -19.72
CA ALA A 283 -16.49 12.35 -19.97
C ALA A 283 -17.04 11.28 -20.93
N ARG A 284 -16.17 10.73 -21.80
CA ARG A 284 -16.44 9.62 -22.72
C ARG A 284 -16.09 8.25 -22.13
N GLY A 285 -15.60 8.18 -20.89
CA GLY A 285 -15.14 6.94 -20.26
C GLY A 285 -13.76 6.46 -20.71
N ILE A 286 -13.00 7.32 -21.39
CA ILE A 286 -11.68 7.00 -21.92
C ILE A 286 -10.60 7.42 -20.91
N ILE A 287 -9.62 6.54 -20.67
CA ILE A 287 -8.44 6.83 -19.85
C ILE A 287 -7.44 7.67 -20.66
N PRO A 288 -7.07 8.87 -20.21
CA PRO A 288 -6.21 9.77 -21.00
C PRO A 288 -4.85 9.17 -21.39
N LEU A 289 -4.16 8.54 -20.44
CA LEU A 289 -2.84 7.96 -20.72
C LEU A 289 -2.94 6.82 -21.74
N GLN A 290 -3.84 5.86 -21.50
CA GLN A 290 -4.02 4.73 -22.43
C GLN A 290 -4.36 5.22 -23.85
N HIS A 291 -5.25 6.20 -23.95
CA HIS A 291 -5.61 6.78 -25.24
C HIS A 291 -4.42 7.39 -25.99
N GLU A 292 -3.55 8.09 -25.27
CA GLU A 292 -2.35 8.67 -25.86
C GLU A 292 -1.33 7.60 -26.26
N LEU A 293 -1.09 6.61 -25.40
CA LEU A 293 -0.17 5.51 -25.72
C LEU A 293 -0.65 4.73 -26.95
N ASP A 294 -1.94 4.39 -27.04
CA ASP A 294 -2.52 3.71 -28.21
C ASP A 294 -2.36 4.53 -29.50
N LYS A 295 -2.48 5.87 -29.39
CA LYS A 295 -2.32 6.79 -30.51
C LYS A 295 -0.86 6.87 -30.95
N LEU A 296 0.07 6.94 -30.00
CA LEU A 296 1.51 6.98 -30.26
C LEU A 296 2.00 5.66 -30.85
N GLU A 297 1.52 4.53 -30.35
CA GLU A 297 1.85 3.20 -30.87
C GLU A 297 1.48 3.07 -32.35
N LYS A 298 0.23 3.44 -32.68
CA LYS A 298 -0.27 3.42 -34.07
C LYS A 298 0.51 4.37 -34.99
N ALA A 299 1.09 5.43 -34.45
CA ALA A 299 1.89 6.39 -35.18
C ALA A 299 3.40 6.04 -35.21
N GLY A 300 3.83 4.96 -34.55
CA GLY A 300 5.25 4.61 -34.40
C GLY A 300 6.04 5.61 -33.55
N GLY A 301 5.37 6.35 -32.66
CA GLY A 301 5.92 7.47 -31.89
C GLY A 301 6.17 7.19 -30.41
N ILE A 302 6.06 5.94 -29.96
CA ILE A 302 6.46 5.57 -28.59
C ILE A 302 7.99 5.61 -28.51
N THR A 303 8.49 6.37 -27.54
CA THR A 303 9.92 6.47 -27.21
C THR A 303 10.14 5.95 -25.80
N GLU A 304 11.35 5.46 -25.50
CA GLU A 304 11.76 5.03 -24.16
C GLU A 304 11.55 6.17 -23.13
N GLU A 305 11.80 7.42 -23.52
CA GLU A 305 11.55 8.59 -22.69
C GLU A 305 10.07 8.76 -22.31
N ILE A 306 9.15 8.53 -23.26
CA ILE A 306 7.71 8.59 -22.98
C ILE A 306 7.29 7.43 -22.08
N GLU A 307 7.79 6.22 -22.33
CA GLU A 307 7.52 5.07 -21.48
C GLU A 307 7.98 5.34 -20.04
N ASP A 308 9.22 5.78 -19.85
CA ASP A 308 9.77 6.10 -18.53
C ASP A 308 9.00 7.24 -17.85
N GLN A 309 8.78 8.36 -18.54
CA GLN A 309 8.18 9.53 -17.92
C GLN A 309 6.68 9.39 -17.67
N SER A 310 5.96 8.58 -18.48
CA SER A 310 4.52 8.36 -18.30
C SER A 310 4.20 7.28 -17.25
N THR A 311 5.15 6.37 -17.03
CA THR A 311 4.99 5.16 -16.20
C THR A 311 5.87 5.11 -14.96
N LEU A 312 6.48 6.24 -14.53
CA LEU A 312 7.07 6.40 -13.19
C LEU A 312 6.03 6.38 -12.03
N ARG A 313 4.96 5.63 -12.29
CA ARG A 313 4.19 4.80 -11.39
C ARG A 313 4.20 3.39 -12.00
N TYR A 314 4.94 2.44 -11.44
CA TYR A 314 5.05 1.03 -11.89
C TYR A 314 3.73 0.23 -11.75
N VAL A 315 2.62 0.82 -12.13
CA VAL A 315 1.28 0.25 -12.04
C VAL A 315 0.54 0.66 -13.32
N TYR A 316 0.32 -0.31 -14.21
CA TYR A 316 -0.56 -0.29 -15.39
C TYR A 316 0.02 0.08 -16.77
N VAL A 317 1.10 -0.55 -17.22
CA VAL A 317 1.26 -0.84 -18.65
C VAL A 317 1.76 -2.28 -18.76
N TYR A 318 0.86 -3.22 -19.05
CA TYR A 318 1.08 -4.57 -19.61
C TYR A 318 -0.16 -5.43 -19.31
N PHE A 319 -1.30 -5.07 -19.90
CA PHE A 319 -2.45 -5.96 -19.98
C PHE A 319 -3.19 -5.72 -21.29
N ASP A 320 -2.54 -5.96 -22.43
CA ASP A 320 -3.21 -6.52 -23.62
C ASP A 320 -2.32 -7.03 -24.78
N HIS A 321 -1.02 -7.33 -24.54
CA HIS A 321 -0.21 -8.02 -25.56
C HIS A 321 0.41 -9.30 -25.01
N LEU A 322 -0.20 -10.41 -25.41
CA LEU A 322 0.29 -11.80 -25.30
C LEU A 322 1.59 -12.07 -26.10
N THR A 323 2.44 -11.07 -26.35
CA THR A 323 3.55 -11.20 -27.30
C THR A 323 4.92 -10.73 -26.83
N TYR A 324 5.07 -10.14 -25.64
CA TYR A 324 6.41 -9.82 -25.11
C TYR A 324 6.53 -10.10 -23.60
N LEU A 325 6.31 -11.36 -23.21
CA LEU A 325 7.00 -11.94 -22.06
C LEU A 325 8.36 -12.46 -22.53
N LYS A 326 9.35 -11.57 -22.64
CA LYS A 326 10.75 -12.03 -22.58
C LYS A 326 11.06 -12.29 -21.10
N PRO A 327 11.39 -13.52 -20.70
CA PRO A 327 11.53 -13.85 -19.30
C PRO A 327 12.78 -13.18 -18.73
N TYR A 328 12.62 -12.11 -17.95
CA TYR A 328 13.56 -11.76 -16.89
C TYR A 328 13.20 -12.55 -15.63
N PHE A 329 13.21 -13.88 -15.76
CA PHE A 329 13.30 -14.81 -14.65
C PHE A 329 14.55 -15.64 -14.91
N ASP A 330 15.71 -15.13 -14.51
CA ASP A 330 16.87 -15.99 -14.30
C ASP A 330 16.76 -16.47 -12.84
N PRO A 331 16.60 -17.78 -12.56
CA PRO A 331 16.61 -18.27 -11.18
C PRO A 331 17.96 -17.90 -10.53
N PRO A 332 18.02 -17.58 -9.23
CA PRO A 332 19.29 -17.26 -8.59
C PRO A 332 20.26 -18.42 -8.80
N ARG A 333 21.37 -18.13 -9.50
CA ARG A 333 22.50 -19.05 -9.59
C ARG A 333 22.88 -19.44 -8.18
N ARG A 334 22.88 -20.75 -7.91
CA ARG A 334 23.55 -21.34 -6.74
C ARG A 334 24.95 -20.75 -6.68
N PHE A 335 25.22 -19.90 -5.69
CA PHE A 335 26.58 -19.59 -5.29
C PHE A 335 27.18 -20.88 -4.71
N GLN A 336 27.94 -21.60 -5.54
CA GLN A 336 28.92 -22.56 -5.09
C GLN A 336 30.25 -21.83 -4.89
N GLY A 337 30.81 -21.96 -3.69
CA GLY A 337 32.23 -21.77 -3.43
C GLY A 337 32.65 -20.38 -2.99
N ILE A 338 32.61 -20.12 -1.68
CA ILE A 338 33.76 -19.55 -0.98
C ILE A 338 34.00 -20.48 0.22
N SER A 339 34.97 -21.36 0.05
CA SER A 339 35.69 -21.99 1.14
C SER A 339 36.62 -20.94 1.78
N ASP A 340 36.92 -21.18 3.06
CA ASP A 340 37.97 -20.55 3.86
C ASP A 340 37.61 -19.21 4.51
N LEU A 341 37.22 -19.31 5.78
CA LEU A 341 37.82 -18.56 6.89
C LEU A 341 37.32 -19.18 8.21
N ASP A 342 38.07 -20.15 8.72
CA ASP A 342 38.05 -20.56 10.12
C ASP A 342 38.72 -19.44 10.96
N ASP A 343 37.98 -18.80 11.85
CA ASP A 343 38.57 -18.23 13.08
C ASP A 343 37.51 -18.18 14.21
N PRO A 344 37.68 -18.98 15.29
CA PRO A 344 36.83 -18.94 16.46
C PRO A 344 37.45 -18.02 17.51
N LEU A 345 36.84 -16.86 17.80
CA LEU A 345 36.85 -16.13 19.10
C LEU A 345 36.48 -14.64 18.88
N LEU A 346 35.30 -14.21 19.30
CA LEU A 346 35.10 -13.33 20.47
C LEU A 346 33.73 -12.61 20.46
N PRO A 347 33.01 -12.64 21.59
CA PRO A 347 31.86 -11.78 21.86
C PRO A 347 32.33 -10.38 22.31
N THR A 348 31.38 -9.44 22.38
CA THR A 348 31.48 -8.08 22.98
C THR A 348 32.20 -6.99 22.17
N ALA A 349 31.43 -6.11 21.51
CA ALA A 349 31.74 -4.68 21.42
C ALA A 349 30.48 -3.86 21.06
N LEU A 350 29.91 -3.28 22.11
CA LEU A 350 28.92 -2.20 22.10
C LEU A 350 29.71 -0.88 22.19
N PHE A 351 29.23 0.17 21.50
CA PHE A 351 29.57 1.62 21.55
C PHE A 351 30.42 2.27 20.44
N MET A 352 29.91 3.44 20.01
CA MET A 352 30.27 4.36 18.90
C MET A 352 29.80 3.86 17.53
N ILE A 353 28.87 4.53 16.83
CA ILE A 353 28.97 5.92 16.35
C ILE A 353 27.58 6.61 16.35
N LEU A 354 27.51 7.77 17.01
CA LEU A 354 26.50 8.81 16.84
C LEU A 354 27.05 9.83 15.84
N SER A 355 26.68 9.76 14.57
CA SER A 355 26.76 10.88 13.61
C SER A 355 26.27 10.43 12.25
N ASN A 356 25.44 11.27 11.62
CA ASN A 356 25.05 11.28 10.21
C ASN A 356 26.01 10.54 9.27
N GLU A 357 25.51 9.50 8.61
CA GLU A 357 25.53 9.26 7.15
C GLU A 357 25.16 7.80 6.84
N SER A 358 24.62 7.57 5.63
CA SER A 358 24.14 6.32 5.05
C SER A 358 22.75 5.82 5.50
N VAL A 359 21.74 6.14 4.68
CA VAL A 359 20.45 5.45 4.67
C VAL A 359 20.65 4.07 4.02
N GLN A 360 21.08 3.11 4.82
CA GLN A 360 20.88 1.69 4.58
C GLN A 360 20.67 1.02 5.94
N SER A 361 19.42 0.86 6.38
CA SER A 361 19.13 -0.14 7.42
C SER A 361 17.68 -0.61 7.39
N ASP A 362 17.61 -1.94 7.28
CA ASP A 362 16.55 -2.93 7.47
C ASP A 362 15.22 -2.45 8.07
N VAL A 363 14.11 -3.10 7.66
CA VAL A 363 12.75 -2.92 8.20
C VAL A 363 12.73 -2.89 9.74
N ILE A 364 13.69 -3.56 10.40
CA ILE A 364 13.93 -3.57 11.85
C ILE A 364 14.19 -2.16 12.43
N SER A 365 14.91 -1.29 11.71
CA SER A 365 15.26 0.06 12.17
C SER A 365 14.09 1.03 12.17
N PHE A 366 13.05 0.78 11.35
CA PHE A 366 11.83 1.61 11.34
C PHE A 366 10.96 1.37 12.58
N LEU A 367 10.97 0.16 13.14
CA LEU A 367 10.08 -0.23 14.24
C LEU A 367 10.62 0.13 15.63
N CYS A 368 11.85 0.65 15.71
CA CYS A 368 12.57 0.91 16.95
C CYS A 368 12.89 2.40 17.17
N ILE A 369 11.92 3.33 17.19
CA ILE A 369 12.18 4.72 17.67
C ILE A 369 10.99 5.33 18.43
N ALA A 370 11.14 5.53 19.75
CA ALA A 370 10.74 6.73 20.51
C ALA A 370 11.01 6.60 22.04
N SER A 371 11.91 7.42 22.61
CA SER A 371 11.74 8.11 23.90
C SER A 371 12.94 9.06 24.20
N PRO A 372 12.73 10.25 24.79
CA PRO A 372 13.79 11.16 25.22
C PRO A 372 14.13 10.96 26.71
N SER A 373 15.42 10.89 27.08
CA SER A 373 15.89 11.42 28.37
C SER A 373 17.42 11.41 28.46
N ARG A 374 18.01 12.58 28.73
CA ARG A 374 19.17 12.71 29.61
C ARG A 374 19.13 14.10 30.26
N LYS A 375 19.10 14.10 31.59
CA LYS A 375 19.12 15.27 32.48
C LYS A 375 20.37 16.12 32.25
N PRO A 376 20.32 17.44 32.51
CA PRO A 376 21.53 18.26 32.52
C PRO A 376 22.36 17.91 33.76
N LYS A 377 23.66 17.67 33.57
CA LYS A 377 24.63 17.74 34.67
C LYS A 377 25.07 19.20 34.81
N ARG A 378 25.15 19.62 36.07
CA ARG A 378 25.71 20.90 36.53
C ARG A 378 27.16 21.07 36.08
#